data_AF-A0A432S3S3-F1
#
_entry.id   AF-A0A432S3S3-F1
#
_cell.length_a   1.000
_cell.length_b   1.000
_cell.length_c   1.000
_cell.angle_alpha   90.00
_cell.angle_beta   90.00
_cell.angle_gamma   90.00
#
_symmetry.space_group_name_H-M   'P 1'
#
loop_
_entity.id
_entity.type
_entity.pdbx_description
1 polymer ?
#
loop_
_entity_poly.entity_id
_entity_poly.type
_entity_poly.pdbx_seq_one_letter_code
_entity_poly.pdbx_strand_id
1 'polypeptide(L)'
;MKKLPIGIQTFREIRENNYIYIDKTKEALNLINNYKYVFLSRPRRFGKSLFLDTLREIFKGNKELFKGLYIYDKYDFKPHPVIKISWAGDFKTLESTKEVALNVFRENQESLEIECQNKETPSVCFRELIRKSYNKYKE
;
A
#
# COMPACT_ATOMS: atom_id res chain seq x y z
N MET A 1 -13.83 -7.52 25.71
CA MET A 1 -13.69 -8.10 24.35
C MET A 1 -13.26 -7.01 23.38
N LYS A 2 -12.32 -7.29 22.47
CA LYS A 2 -11.94 -6.33 21.41
C LYS A 2 -13.02 -6.28 20.32
N LYS A 3 -13.18 -5.13 19.65
CA LYS A 3 -14.16 -4.93 18.57
C LYS A 3 -13.73 -5.68 17.30
N LEU A 4 -14.68 -6.18 16.52
CA LEU A 4 -14.40 -6.71 15.18
C LEU A 4 -14.21 -5.56 14.18
N PRO A 5 -13.21 -5.62 13.28
CA PRO A 5 -12.93 -4.57 12.30
C PRO A 5 -13.87 -4.67 11.08
N ILE A 6 -15.19 -4.60 11.30
CA ILE A 6 -16.17 -4.76 10.25
C ILE A 6 -16.12 -3.55 9.31
N GLY A 7 -15.80 -3.77 8.04
CA GLY A 7 -15.69 -2.72 7.04
C GLY A 7 -14.38 -1.93 7.07
N ILE A 8 -13.51 -2.15 8.07
CA ILE A 8 -12.23 -1.47 8.21
C ILE A 8 -11.17 -2.22 7.41
N GLN A 9 -10.50 -1.53 6.49
CA GLN A 9 -9.44 -2.09 5.65
C GLN A 9 -8.07 -1.45 5.91
N THR A 10 -8.01 -0.49 6.83
CA THR A 10 -6.79 0.23 7.19
C THR A 10 -6.11 -0.49 8.36
N PHE A 11 -4.89 -0.97 8.15
CA PHE A 11 -4.13 -1.67 9.19
C PHE A 11 -3.90 -0.75 10.39
N ARG A 12 -3.46 0.49 10.14
CA ARG A 12 -3.24 1.51 11.18
C ARG A 12 -4.46 1.68 12.08
N GLU A 13 -5.64 1.89 11.50
CA GLU A 13 -6.88 2.08 12.25
C GLU A 13 -7.21 0.87 13.14
N ILE A 14 -7.00 -0.35 12.63
CA ILE A 14 -7.21 -1.58 13.41
C ILE A 14 -6.27 -1.61 14.63
N ARG A 15 -5.01 -1.21 14.45
CA ARG A 15 -3.98 -1.23 15.50
C ARG A 15 -4.20 -0.13 16.54
N GLU A 16 -4.38 1.10 16.10
CA GLU A 16 -4.52 2.28 16.97
C GLU A 16 -5.84 2.25 17.78
N ASN A 17 -6.94 1.78 17.17
CA ASN A 17 -8.24 1.69 17.85
C ASN A 17 -8.49 0.34 18.53
N ASN A 18 -7.45 -0.49 18.69
CA ASN A 18 -7.48 -1.76 19.42
C ASN A 18 -8.58 -2.76 18.95
N TYR A 19 -8.80 -2.83 17.64
CA TYR A 19 -9.65 -3.86 17.02
C TYR A 19 -8.97 -5.23 17.05
N ILE A 20 -9.74 -6.29 16.84
CA ILE A 20 -9.21 -7.64 16.59
C ILE A 20 -8.47 -7.63 15.25
N TYR A 21 -7.20 -8.05 15.27
CA TYR A 21 -6.40 -8.29 14.08
C TYR A 21 -5.92 -9.74 14.10
N ILE A 22 -6.12 -10.46 12.99
CA ILE A 22 -5.56 -11.79 12.81
C ILE A 22 -4.17 -11.62 12.20
N ASP A 23 -3.14 -11.98 12.97
CA ASP A 23 -1.76 -11.79 12.55
C ASP A 23 -1.42 -12.67 11.34
N LYS A 24 -1.11 -12.01 10.22
CA LYS A 24 -0.59 -12.64 8.99
C LYS A 24 0.79 -12.11 8.63
N THR A 25 1.51 -11.54 9.59
CA THR A 25 2.79 -10.88 9.34
C THR A 25 3.92 -11.87 9.10
N LYS A 26 3.76 -13.13 9.51
CA LYS A 26 4.64 -14.25 9.10
C LYS A 26 4.57 -14.48 7.59
N GLU A 27 3.38 -14.54 7.03
CA GLU A 27 3.16 -14.69 5.60
C GLU A 27 3.63 -13.46 4.84
N ALA A 28 3.40 -12.25 5.39
CA ALA A 28 3.95 -11.02 4.83
C ALA A 28 5.48 -11.07 4.73
N LEU A 29 6.18 -11.45 5.81
CA LEU A 29 7.64 -11.57 5.81
C LEU A 29 8.13 -12.62 4.81
N ASN A 30 7.46 -13.77 4.74
CA ASN A 30 7.77 -14.80 3.75
C ASN A 30 7.60 -14.30 2.31
N LEU A 31 6.57 -13.51 2.04
CA LEU A 31 6.36 -12.90 0.72
C LEU A 31 7.46 -11.90 0.37
N ILE A 32 7.83 -11.04 1.32
CA ILE A 32 8.88 -10.02 1.14
C ILE A 32 10.22 -10.66 0.81
N ASN A 33 10.60 -11.73 1.51
CA ASN A 33 11.93 -12.33 1.37
C ASN A 33 12.06 -13.29 0.18
N ASN A 34 10.99 -13.96 -0.21
CA ASN A 34 11.08 -15.10 -1.13
C ASN A 34 10.46 -14.86 -2.52
N TYR A 35 9.79 -13.72 -2.73
CA TYR A 35 9.07 -13.46 -3.98
C TYR A 35 9.33 -12.07 -4.53
N LYS A 36 9.61 -12.00 -5.83
CA LYS A 36 9.72 -10.73 -6.57
C LYS A 36 8.36 -10.23 -7.07
N TYR A 37 7.49 -11.15 -7.48
CA TYR A 37 6.15 -10.87 -7.98
C TYR A 37 5.15 -11.82 -7.31
N VAL A 38 4.08 -11.26 -6.76
CA VAL A 38 3.08 -12.02 -6.00
C VAL A 38 1.69 -11.70 -6.53
N PHE A 39 0.97 -12.74 -6.95
CA PHE A 39 -0.45 -12.63 -7.25
C PHE A 39 -1.29 -13.19 -6.10
N LEU A 40 -2.08 -12.33 -5.45
CA LEU A 40 -2.96 -12.74 -4.36
C LEU A 40 -4.32 -13.18 -4.92
N SER A 41 -4.49 -14.45 -5.29
CA SER A 41 -5.77 -15.04 -5.72
C SER A 41 -6.62 -15.52 -4.54
N ARG A 42 -7.79 -14.92 -4.27
CA ARG A 42 -8.80 -15.34 -3.25
C ARG A 42 -10.14 -14.65 -3.56
N PRO A 43 -11.29 -15.15 -3.06
CA PRO A 43 -12.60 -14.53 -3.27
C PRO A 43 -12.75 -13.13 -2.62
N ARG A 44 -13.83 -12.43 -3.00
CA ARG A 44 -14.21 -11.12 -2.44
C ARG A 44 -14.38 -11.20 -0.92
N ARG A 45 -13.95 -10.16 -0.19
CA ARG A 45 -14.00 -10.03 1.30
C ARG A 45 -13.04 -10.93 2.10
N PHE A 46 -12.04 -11.56 1.47
CA PHE A 46 -11.02 -12.35 2.17
C PHE A 46 -9.82 -11.53 2.70
N GLY A 47 -10.01 -10.23 2.97
CA GLY A 47 -9.01 -9.38 3.62
C GLY A 47 -7.80 -9.00 2.75
N LYS A 48 -7.91 -9.05 1.41
CA LYS A 48 -6.81 -8.68 0.50
C LYS A 48 -6.36 -7.23 0.67
N SER A 49 -7.32 -6.30 0.67
CA SER A 49 -7.03 -4.88 0.82
C SER A 49 -6.32 -4.61 2.14
N LEU A 50 -6.80 -5.20 3.23
CA LEU A 50 -6.15 -5.10 4.55
C LEU A 50 -4.73 -5.69 4.55
N PHE A 51 -4.50 -6.80 3.85
CA PHE A 51 -3.18 -7.40 3.75
C PHE A 51 -2.21 -6.54 2.93
N LEU A 52 -2.65 -5.97 1.81
CA LEU A 52 -1.88 -4.99 1.03
C LEU A 52 -1.61 -3.71 1.84
N ASP A 53 -2.56 -3.26 2.65
CA ASP A 53 -2.38 -2.13 3.56
C ASP A 53 -1.36 -2.46 4.66
N THR A 54 -1.39 -3.69 5.20
CA THR A 54 -0.39 -4.19 6.14
C THR A 54 1.01 -4.16 5.51
N LEU A 55 1.17 -4.68 4.29
CA LEU A 55 2.44 -4.61 3.53
C LEU A 55 2.88 -3.16 3.31
N ARG A 56 1.96 -2.26 2.96
CA ARG A 56 2.26 -0.82 2.83
C ARG A 56 2.83 -0.25 4.13
N GLU A 57 2.23 -0.55 5.28
CA GLU A 57 2.71 -0.05 6.56
C GLU A 57 4.07 -0.67 6.96
N ILE A 58 4.34 -1.93 6.57
CA ILE A 58 5.68 -2.56 6.72
C ILE A 58 6.72 -1.76 5.92
N PHE A 59 6.47 -1.56 4.62
CA PHE A 59 7.42 -0.86 3.74
C PHE A 59 7.56 0.62 4.07
N LYS A 60 6.52 1.28 4.60
CA LYS A 60 6.64 2.65 5.14
C LYS A 60 7.45 2.73 6.43
N GLY A 61 7.88 1.61 7.01
CA GLY A 61 8.69 1.58 8.23
C GLY A 61 7.91 1.88 9.52
N ASN A 62 6.58 1.74 9.51
CA ASN A 62 5.73 2.06 10.67
C ASN A 62 5.79 0.97 11.76
N LYS A 63 6.99 0.67 12.26
CA LYS A 63 7.32 -0.44 13.16
C LYS A 63 6.41 -0.56 14.38
N GLU A 64 6.05 0.57 15.00
CA GLU A 64 5.24 0.57 16.22
C GLU A 64 3.83 -0.01 16.02
N LEU A 65 3.27 0.07 14.81
CA LEU A 65 1.99 -0.58 14.50
C LEU A 65 2.07 -2.11 14.63
N PHE A 66 3.27 -2.68 14.51
CA PHE A 66 3.51 -4.12 14.51
C PHE A 66 3.85 -4.69 15.89
N LYS A 67 3.86 -3.87 16.95
CA LYS A 67 4.16 -4.34 18.31
C LYS A 67 3.27 -5.51 18.71
N GLY A 68 3.90 -6.62 19.10
CA GLY A 68 3.22 -7.87 19.46
C GLY A 68 2.78 -8.75 18.29
N LEU A 69 3.14 -8.41 17.05
CA LEU A 69 2.96 -9.25 15.86
C LEU A 69 4.27 -9.96 15.50
N TYR A 70 4.16 -11.06 14.76
CA TYR A 70 5.29 -11.94 14.42
C TYR A 70 6.49 -11.21 13.77
N ILE A 71 6.23 -10.22 12.92
CA ILE A 71 7.27 -9.51 12.15
C ILE A 71 8.06 -8.46 12.95
N TYR A 72 7.58 -8.04 14.13
CA TYR A 72 8.09 -6.86 14.85
C TYR A 72 9.61 -6.83 15.09
N ASP A 73 10.18 -7.99 15.37
CA ASP A 73 11.59 -8.23 15.69
C ASP A 73 12.35 -8.95 14.56
N LYS A 74 11.68 -9.26 13.44
CA LYS A 74 12.22 -10.08 12.33
C LYS A 74 12.39 -9.31 11.02
N TYR A 75 11.99 -8.05 11.00
CA TYR A 75 12.13 -7.15 9.86
C TYR A 75 12.80 -5.85 10.32
N ASP A 76 13.60 -5.24 9.46
CA ASP A 76 14.36 -4.03 9.80
C ASP A 76 13.47 -2.77 9.85
N PHE A 77 12.32 -2.81 9.19
CA PHE A 77 11.43 -1.66 9.00
C PHE A 77 12.16 -0.46 8.39
N LYS A 78 13.13 -0.71 7.50
CA LYS A 78 13.72 0.35 6.70
C LYS A 78 12.60 1.01 5.86
N PRO A 79 12.41 2.34 5.93
CA PRO A 79 11.39 3.00 5.13
C PRO A 79 11.73 2.99 3.64
N HIS A 80 10.75 2.62 2.82
CA HIS A 80 10.80 2.58 1.36
C HIS A 80 9.72 3.51 0.77
N PRO A 81 9.94 4.16 -0.40
CA PRO A 81 8.88 4.87 -1.10
C PRO A 81 7.87 3.86 -1.67
N VAL A 82 6.62 3.93 -1.21
CA VAL A 82 5.57 3.02 -1.68
C VAL A 82 4.65 3.74 -2.67
N ILE A 83 4.63 3.26 -3.92
CA ILE A 83 3.62 3.65 -4.90
C ILE A 83 2.43 2.68 -4.77
N LYS A 84 1.28 3.20 -4.33
CA LYS A 84 0.03 2.44 -4.18
C LYS A 84 -0.89 2.72 -5.36
N ILE A 85 -1.18 1.70 -6.16
CA ILE A 85 -2.13 1.82 -7.28
C ILE A 85 -3.43 1.12 -6.89
N SER A 86 -4.54 1.87 -6.90
CA SER A 86 -5.88 1.36 -6.61
C SER A 86 -6.80 1.64 -7.78
N TRP A 87 -7.24 0.58 -8.45
CA TRP A 87 -8.23 0.68 -9.54
C TRP A 87 -9.66 0.57 -9.00
N ALA A 88 -9.96 1.28 -7.92
CA ALA A 88 -11.33 1.47 -7.46
C ALA A 88 -11.87 2.75 -8.12
N GLY A 89 -12.89 2.64 -8.97
CA GLY A 89 -13.40 3.80 -9.70
C GLY A 89 -14.28 3.42 -10.89
N ASP A 90 -14.54 4.41 -11.74
CA ASP A 90 -15.33 4.25 -12.96
C ASP A 90 -14.47 3.90 -14.17
N PHE A 91 -14.75 2.75 -14.77
CA PHE A 91 -14.04 2.22 -15.95
C PHE A 91 -14.97 2.05 -17.15
N LYS A 92 -16.12 2.73 -17.16
CA LYS A 92 -17.09 2.63 -18.26
C LYS A 92 -16.57 3.24 -19.56
N THR A 93 -15.72 4.26 -19.48
CA THR A 93 -15.15 4.92 -20.66
C THR A 93 -13.64 5.05 -20.55
N LEU A 94 -12.98 5.29 -21.68
CA LEU A 94 -11.56 5.61 -21.70
C LEU A 94 -11.26 6.88 -20.89
N GLU A 95 -12.15 7.87 -20.96
CA GLU A 95 -12.00 9.14 -20.25
C GLU A 95 -12.12 8.94 -18.73
N SER A 96 -13.15 8.23 -18.26
CA SER A 96 -13.30 7.93 -16.83
C SER A 96 -12.11 7.10 -16.30
N THR A 97 -11.60 6.18 -17.12
CA THR A 97 -10.41 5.39 -16.78
C THR A 97 -9.16 6.26 -16.64
N LYS A 98 -8.97 7.22 -17.54
CA LYS A 98 -7.87 8.20 -17.43
C LYS A 98 -7.99 9.03 -16.16
N GLU A 99 -9.19 9.53 -15.84
CA GLU A 99 -9.43 10.30 -14.61
C GLU A 99 -9.08 9.48 -13.36
N VAL A 100 -9.51 8.21 -13.30
CA VAL A 100 -9.13 7.31 -12.19
C VAL A 100 -7.62 7.16 -12.11
N ALA A 101 -6.92 6.95 -13.23
CA ALA A 101 -5.47 6.83 -13.23
C ALA A 101 -4.78 8.13 -12.74
N LEU A 102 -5.24 9.29 -13.20
CA LEU A 102 -4.70 10.59 -12.79
C LEU A 102 -4.94 10.86 -11.30
N ASN A 103 -6.10 10.48 -10.77
CA ASN A 103 -6.40 10.61 -9.33
C ASN A 103 -5.45 9.74 -8.50
N VAL A 104 -5.25 8.47 -8.89
CA VAL A 104 -4.28 7.58 -8.23
C VAL A 104 -2.88 8.19 -8.24
N PHE A 105 -2.44 8.77 -9.36
CA PHE A 105 -1.11 9.38 -9.42
C PHE A 105 -1.02 10.69 -8.65
N ARG A 106 -2.11 11.45 -8.51
CA ARG A 106 -2.15 12.62 -7.62
C ARG A 106 -1.99 12.22 -6.16
N GLU A 107 -2.70 11.19 -5.70
CA GLU A 107 -2.56 10.68 -4.32
C GLU A 107 -1.13 10.19 -4.02
N ASN A 108 -0.46 9.57 -4.99
CA ASN A 108 0.93 9.13 -4.84
C ASN A 108 1.92 10.30 -4.86
N GLN A 109 1.69 11.32 -5.70
CA GLN A 109 2.46 12.56 -5.69
C GLN A 109 2.41 13.24 -4.31
N GLU A 110 1.22 13.34 -3.72
CA GLU A 110 1.02 13.89 -2.38
C GLU A 110 1.71 13.03 -1.31
N SER A 111 1.47 11.71 -1.31
CA SER A 111 2.03 10.83 -0.28
C SER A 111 3.56 10.71 -0.33
N LEU A 112 4.19 10.95 -1.49
CA LEU A 112 5.65 10.87 -1.67
C LEU A 112 6.29 12.26 -1.77
N GLU A 113 5.49 13.33 -1.69
CA GLU A 113 5.91 14.72 -1.87
C GLU A 113 6.78 14.86 -3.14
N ILE A 114 6.23 14.38 -4.26
CA ILE A 114 6.83 14.40 -5.59
C ILE A 114 5.84 15.07 -6.52
N GLU A 115 6.33 15.89 -7.44
CA GLU A 115 5.49 16.52 -8.46
C GLU A 115 5.86 16.02 -9.85
N CYS A 116 4.88 15.52 -10.60
CA CYS A 116 5.01 15.22 -12.03
C CYS A 116 5.00 16.52 -12.84
N GLN A 117 5.88 16.63 -13.84
CA GLN A 117 5.89 17.74 -14.79
C GLN A 117 4.69 17.66 -15.72
N ASN A 118 4.40 16.47 -16.28
CA ASN A 118 3.19 16.25 -17.07
C ASN A 118 2.11 15.56 -16.21
N LYS A 119 1.07 16.30 -15.85
CA LYS A 119 -0.06 15.81 -15.03
C LYS A 119 -1.25 15.32 -15.85
N GLU A 120 -1.24 15.48 -17.17
CA GLU A 120 -2.37 15.13 -18.04
C GLU A 120 -2.22 13.75 -18.67
N THR A 121 -0.99 13.25 -18.78
CA THR A 121 -0.70 11.95 -19.38
C THR A 121 -0.35 10.91 -18.32
N PRO A 122 -1.24 9.94 -18.03
CA PRO A 122 -1.02 8.93 -16.99
C PRO A 122 0.30 8.17 -17.13
N SER A 123 0.67 7.75 -18.35
CA SER A 123 1.90 7.00 -18.60
C SER A 123 3.17 7.81 -18.31
N VAL A 124 3.16 9.10 -18.63
CA VAL A 124 4.30 10.00 -18.36
C VAL A 124 4.42 10.24 -16.86
N CYS A 125 3.32 10.58 -16.18
CA CYS A 125 3.38 10.80 -14.73
C CYS A 125 3.77 9.53 -13.96
N PHE A 126 3.28 8.34 -14.37
CA PHE A 126 3.70 7.10 -13.72
C PHE A 126 5.21 6.85 -13.84
N ARG A 127 5.78 7.06 -15.02
CA ARG A 127 7.23 6.97 -15.25
C ARG A 127 8.00 8.00 -14.43
N GLU A 128 7.49 9.23 -14.33
CA GLU A 128 8.08 10.28 -13.50
C GLU A 128 8.03 9.95 -12.02
N LEU A 129 6.89 9.44 -11.52
CA LEU A 129 6.74 8.99 -10.14
C LEU A 129 7.83 7.98 -9.79
N ILE A 130 7.99 6.91 -10.58
CA ILE A 130 9.03 5.89 -10.33
C ILE A 130 10.43 6.51 -10.28
N ARG A 131 10.80 7.32 -11.29
CA ARG A 131 12.15 7.89 -11.39
C ARG A 131 12.43 8.93 -10.30
N LYS A 132 11.46 9.78 -9.99
CA LYS A 132 11.59 10.81 -8.95
C LYS A 132 11.58 10.19 -7.55
N SER A 133 10.81 9.13 -7.33
CA SER A 133 10.86 8.35 -6.09
C SER A 133 12.23 7.73 -5.88
N TYR A 134 12.77 7.05 -6.89
CA TYR A 134 14.14 6.52 -6.86
C TYR A 134 15.16 7.61 -6.49
N ASN A 135 15.13 8.75 -7.19
CA ASN A 135 16.08 9.84 -6.97
C ASN A 135 15.94 10.49 -5.58
N LYS A 136 14.71 10.70 -5.10
CA LYS A 136 14.45 11.38 -3.82
C LYS A 136 14.85 10.51 -2.63
N TYR A 137 14.53 9.21 -2.69
CA TYR A 137 14.72 8.29 -1.57
C TYR A 137 16.00 7.45 -1.68
N LYS A 138 16.73 7.55 -2.82
CA LYS A 138 18.01 6.89 -3.11
C LYS A 138 18.00 5.37 -2.89
N GLU A 139 16.95 4.73 -3.40
CA GLU A 139 16.75 3.28 -3.31
C GLU A 139 16.79 2.60 -4.67
#